data_AF-A0A838VX86-F1
#
_entry.id   AF-A0A838VX86-F1
#
_cell.length_a   1.000
_cell.length_b   1.000
_cell.length_c   1.000
_cell.angle_alpha   90.00
_cell.angle_beta   90.00
_cell.angle_gamma   90.00
#
_symmetry.space_group_name_H-M   'P 1'
#
loop_
_entity.id
_entity.type
_entity.pdbx_description
1 polymer ?
#
loop_
_entity_poly.entity_id
_entity_poly.type
_entity_poly.pdbx_seq_one_letter_code
_entity_poly.pdbx_strand_id
1 'polypeptide(L)' 'MKTKNVTFSIPINLINTLHSRVNKRELSRFVVKALQKALEEEAITLKAAYSDANNDADRLEALEDWQNLDSESWQ' A
#
# COMPACT_ATOMS: atom_id res chain seq x y z
N MET A 1 0.63 -24.87 -0.74
CA MET A 1 0.92 -23.59 -1.43
C MET A 1 2.08 -23.79 -2.39
N LYS A 2 1.99 -23.31 -3.63
CA LYS A 2 3.14 -23.28 -4.54
C LYS A 2 4.08 -22.16 -4.09
N THR A 3 5.36 -22.45 -3.87
CA THR A 3 6.38 -21.47 -3.51
C THR A 3 7.34 -21.25 -4.68
N LYS A 4 7.83 -20.02 -4.85
CA LYS A 4 8.87 -19.68 -5.82
C LYS A 4 10.09 -19.20 -5.07
N ASN A 5 11.26 -19.78 -5.35
CA ASN A 5 12.51 -19.30 -4.80
C ASN A 5 12.89 -17.98 -5.46
N VAL A 6 13.13 -16.95 -4.66
CA VAL A 6 13.54 -15.62 -5.10
C VAL A 6 14.84 -15.28 -4.41
N THR A 7 15.80 -14.78 -5.18
CA THR A 7 17.09 -14.31 -4.67
C THR A 7 17.13 -12.80 -4.82
N PHE A 8 17.57 -12.10 -3.77
CA PHE A 8 17.67 -10.65 -3.76
C PHE A 8 18.90 -10.22 -2.98
N SER A 9 19.42 -9.04 -3.34
CA SER A 9 20.57 -8.44 -2.65
C SER A 9 20.08 -7.60 -1.48
N ILE A 10 20.73 -7.75 -0.34
CA ILE A 10 20.45 -6.98 0.88
C ILE A 10 21.75 -6.26 1.28
N PRO A 11 21.69 -5.00 1.75
CA PRO A 11 22.86 -4.33 2.31
C PRO A 11 23.53 -5.16 3.41
N ILE A 12 24.87 -5.20 3.39
CA ILE A 12 25.68 -6.00 4.33
C ILE A 12 25.34 -5.68 5.79
N ASN A 13 25.17 -4.41 6.12
CA ASN A 13 24.84 -3.97 7.48
C ASN A 13 23.49 -4.54 7.94
N LEU A 14 22.51 -4.62 7.03
CA LEU A 14 21.18 -5.11 7.33
C LEU A 14 21.16 -6.63 7.50
N ILE A 15 21.86 -7.39 6.64
CA ILE A 15 21.97 -8.85 6.80
C ILE A 15 22.73 -9.25 8.06
N ASN A 16 23.77 -8.49 8.44
CA ASN A 16 24.49 -8.72 9.70
C ASN A 16 23.59 -8.47 10.93
N THR A 17 22.77 -7.42 10.88
CA THR A 17 21.79 -7.12 11.93
C THR A 17 20.68 -8.17 11.99
N LEU A 18 20.25 -8.70 10.84
CA LEU A 18 19.31 -9.80 10.76
C LEU A 18 19.90 -11.07 11.38
N HIS A 19 21.14 -11.42 11.04
CA HIS A 19 21.82 -12.61 11.57
C HIS A 19 22.08 -12.54 13.07
N SER A 20 22.23 -11.35 13.65
CA SER A 20 22.41 -11.20 15.10
C SER A 20 21.10 -11.39 15.89
N ARG A 21 19.94 -11.29 15.24
CA ARG A 21 18.62 -11.37 15.88
C ARG A 21 17.80 -12.60 15.49
N VAL A 22 18.05 -13.15 14.31
CA VAL A 22 17.27 -14.24 13.72
C VAL A 22 18.19 -15.38 13.35
N ASN A 23 17.84 -16.58 13.80
CA ASN A 23 18.57 -17.79 13.44
C ASN A 23 18.55 -17.99 11.92
N LYS A 24 19.66 -18.49 11.36
CA LYS A 24 19.81 -18.68 9.90
C LYS A 24 18.69 -19.52 9.27
N ARG A 25 18.16 -20.50 10.01
CA ARG A 25 17.05 -21.38 9.57
C ARG A 25 15.70 -20.66 9.53
N GLU A 26 15.55 -19.56 10.26
CA GLU A 26 14.30 -18.81 10.39
C GLU A 26 14.26 -17.54 9.52
N LEU A 27 15.38 -17.16 8.90
CA LEU A 27 15.49 -15.99 8.00
C LEU A 27 14.42 -15.96 6.93
N SER A 28 14.18 -17.06 6.23
CA SER A 28 13.17 -17.12 5.18
C SER A 28 11.77 -16.81 5.73
N ARG A 29 11.43 -17.40 6.89
CA ARG A 29 10.15 -17.15 7.55
C ARG A 29 10.03 -15.70 8.03
N PHE A 30 11.13 -15.13 8.54
CA PHE A 30 11.19 -13.74 8.96
C PHE A 30 10.98 -12.79 7.78
N VAL A 31 11.69 -12.99 6.68
CA VAL A 31 11.57 -12.18 5.45
C VAL A 31 10.14 -12.25 4.90
N VAL A 32 9.53 -13.45 4.83
CA VAL A 32 8.14 -13.60 4.37
C VAL A 32 7.18 -12.79 5.24
N LYS A 33 7.31 -12.87 6.57
CA LYS A 33 6.47 -12.08 7.49
C LYS A 33 6.68 -10.58 7.32
N ALA A 34 7.93 -10.15 7.17
CA ALA A 34 8.25 -8.74 6.97
C ALA A 34 7.66 -8.21 5.65
N LEU A 35 7.73 -8.99 4.57
CA LEU A 35 7.12 -8.65 3.29
C LEU A 35 5.60 -8.60 3.36
N GLN A 36 4.96 -9.56 4.04
CA GLN A 36 3.50 -9.54 4.24
C GLN A 36 3.06 -8.28 4.98
N LYS A 37 3.75 -7.95 6.08
CA LYS A 37 3.45 -6.76 6.87
C LYS A 37 3.63 -5.47 6.04
N ALA A 38 4.73 -5.36 5.29
CA ALA A 38 4.96 -4.20 4.44
C ALA A 38 3.91 -4.05 3.33
N LEU A 39 3.44 -5.16 2.75
CA LEU A 39 2.36 -5.14 1.76
C LEU A 39 1.02 -4.72 2.37
N GLU A 40 0.72 -5.16 3.59
CA GLU A 40 -0.49 -4.75 4.31
C GLU A 40 -0.45 -3.25 4.66
N GLU A 41 0.69 -2.74 5.13
CA GLU A 41 0.89 -1.31 5.42
C GLU A 41 0.76 -0.44 4.16
N GLU A 42 1.33 -0.87 3.03
CA GLU A 42 1.20 -0.18 1.75
C GLU A 42 -0.25 -0.19 1.26
N ALA A 43 -0.95 -1.31 1.39
CA ALA A 43 -2.36 -1.42 1.01
C ALA A 43 -3.25 -0.48 1.85
N ILE A 44 -2.96 -0.35 3.15
CA ILE A 44 -3.67 0.60 4.03
C ILE A 44 -3.37 2.04 3.59
N THR A 45 -2.10 2.37 3.33
CA THR A 45 -1.68 3.71 2.87
C THR A 45 -2.36 4.08 1.56
N LEU A 46 -2.39 3.15 0.59
CA LEU A 46 -3.09 3.36 -0.68
C LEU A 46 -4.58 3.54 -0.46
N LYS A 47 -5.22 2.72 0.39
CA LYS A 47 -6.64 2.86 0.68
C LYS A 47 -6.97 4.20 1.34
N ALA A 48 -6.10 4.69 2.23
CA ALA A 48 -6.23 6.02 2.82
C ALA A 48 -6.09 7.10 1.74
N ALA A 49 -5.05 7.04 0.91
CA ALA A 49 -4.85 7.98 -0.19
C ALA A 49 -6.03 8.01 -1.19
N TYR A 50 -6.61 6.85 -1.51
CA TYR A 50 -7.82 6.77 -2.34
C TYR A 50 -9.06 7.32 -1.63
N SER A 51 -9.20 7.10 -0.32
CA SER A 51 -10.30 7.66 0.47
C SER A 51 -10.19 9.18 0.56
N ASP A 52 -8.99 9.70 0.75
CA ASP A 52 -8.71 11.14 0.82
C ASP A 52 -8.95 11.79 -0.54
N ALA A 53 -8.49 11.17 -1.63
CA ALA A 53 -8.80 11.62 -2.99
C ALA A 53 -10.30 11.53 -3.35
N ASN A 54 -11.06 10.69 -2.66
CA ASN A 54 -12.52 10.60 -2.84
C ASN A 54 -13.29 11.56 -1.91
N ASN A 55 -12.63 12.09 -0.88
CA ASN A 55 -13.10 13.14 0.02
C ASN A 55 -12.54 14.53 -0.34
N ASP A 56 -11.79 14.64 -1.44
CA ASP A 56 -11.33 15.93 -1.97
C ASP A 56 -12.57 16.77 -2.27
N ALA A 57 -12.73 17.86 -1.51
CA ALA A 57 -13.90 18.73 -1.51
C ALA A 57 -14.25 19.22 -2.92
N ASP A 58 -13.23 19.39 -3.78
CA ASP A 58 -13.34 19.80 -5.17
C ASP A 58 -14.19 18.84 -6.03
N ARG A 59 -14.24 17.53 -5.70
CA ARG A 59 -15.06 16.57 -6.45
C ARG A 59 -16.53 16.60 -6.01
N LEU A 60 -16.79 16.86 -4.73
CA LEU A 60 -18.16 17.02 -4.23
C LEU A 60 -18.77 18.32 -4.77
N GLU A 61 -18.00 19.42 -4.75
CA GLU A 61 -18.41 20.71 -5.31
C GLU A 61 -18.61 20.61 -6.83
N ALA A 62 -17.71 19.93 -7.56
CA ALA A 62 -17.89 19.68 -8.99
C ALA A 62 -19.09 18.78 -9.30
N LEU A 63 -19.39 17.77 -8.49
CA LEU A 63 -20.60 16.94 -8.68
C LEU A 63 -21.88 17.73 -8.39
N GLU A 64 -21.86 18.62 -7.40
CA GLU A 64 -22.99 19.50 -7.07
C GLU A 64 -23.23 20.55 -8.18
N ASP A 65 -22.16 21.16 -8.71
CA ASP A 65 -22.22 22.07 -9.85
C ASP A 65 -22.77 21.40 -11.12
N TRP A 66 -22.37 20.15 -11.39
CA TRP A 66 -22.87 19.39 -12.55
C TRP A 66 -24.33 18.98 -12.37
N GLN A 67 -24.77 18.68 -11.15
CA GLN A 67 -26.15 18.34 -10.85
C GLN A 67 -27.08 19.55 -10.98
N ASN A 68 -26.59 20.75 -10.64
CA ASN A 68 -27.31 22.00 -10.84
C ASN A 68 -27.42 22.39 -12.33
N LEU A 69 -26.37 22.14 -13.13
CA LEU A 69 -26.38 22.36 -14.59
C LEU A 69 -27.40 21.49 -15.34
N ASP A 70 -27.66 20.26 -14.90
CA ASP A 70 -28.65 19.36 -15.52
C ASP A 70 -30.11 19.75 -15.16
N SER A 71 -30.29 20.62 -14.16
CA SER A 71 -31.59 21.18 -13.74
C SER A 71 -31.94 22.52 -14.38
N GLU A 72 -30.96 23.22 -14.98
CA GLU A 72 -31.20 24.33 -15.89
C GLU A 72 -31.57 23.79 -17.27
N SER A 73 -32.78 23.21 -17.35
CA SER A 73 -33.49 23.05 -18.61
C SER A 73 -33.58 24.43 -19.28
N TRP A 74 -32.81 24.62 -20.34
CA TRP A 74 -32.92 25.73 -21.27
C TRP A 74 -34.40 25.99 -21.57
N GLN A 75 -34.87 27.18 -21.19
CA GLN A 75 -36.23 27.67 -21.44
C GLN A 75 -36.65 27.52 -22.92
#